data_AF-A0A0G4G6V5-F1
#
_entry.id   AF-A0A0G4G6V5-F1
#
_cell.length_a   1.000
_cell.length_b   1.000
_cell.length_c   1.000
_cell.angle_alpha   90.00
_cell.angle_beta   90.00
_cell.angle_gamma   90.00
#
_symmetry.space_group_name_H-M   'P 1'
#
loop_
_entity.id
_entity.type
_entity.pdbx_description
1 polymer ?
#
loop_
_entity_poly.entity_id
_entity_poly.type
_entity_poly.pdbx_seq_one_letter_code
_entity_poly.pdbx_strand_id
1 'polypeptide(L)'
;MARIGRDFDIALSDSSPEPPDAGKGAGGRGDKGDPEADVAAMLDRIFRPHDSDDEDLFTRLKAIKRRLGRDRRFEIARNTGKVRRPIDKALKRRLGRESNARLRKEGVLPPLDKLDHLTEQYASKPSFPTTGIIDLNKTNIRVSEYQSAVPGVAWHQYQRRWCARHPHDDSQQRYFTQQQHGFDKAKALAEEQRHEWMRECGLQTDGGDRRHTNEEHQSGVRGVYYRPANPEGYVREAWVAQWQENGRRGTQAFCVEDDEEGYDGALKKEKHVQFGKTAVEQ
;
A
#
# COMPACT_ATOMS: atom_id res chain seq x y z
N MET A 1 -4.07 -74.06 -26.15
CA MET A 1 -3.01 -75.08 -25.94
C MET A 1 -1.92 -74.87 -26.98
N ALA A 2 -0.69 -75.28 -26.64
CA ALA A 2 0.56 -75.27 -27.42
C ALA A 2 1.49 -74.05 -27.24
N ARG A 3 2.56 -74.31 -26.47
CA ARG A 3 3.83 -73.60 -26.34
C ARG A 3 4.76 -73.93 -27.53
N ILE A 4 5.96 -73.34 -27.48
CA ILE A 4 7.24 -73.67 -28.14
C ILE A 4 7.46 -72.73 -29.34
N GLY A 5 8.39 -71.78 -29.33
CA GLY A 5 9.72 -71.75 -28.72
C GLY A 5 10.74 -71.83 -29.86
N ARG A 6 11.60 -70.81 -30.01
CA ARG A 6 12.95 -70.94 -30.57
C ARG A 6 13.69 -69.62 -30.52
N ASP A 7 14.68 -69.63 -29.64
CA ASP A 7 15.85 -68.76 -29.65
C ASP A 7 16.65 -69.00 -30.94
N PHE A 8 17.15 -67.92 -31.54
CA PHE A 8 18.26 -67.96 -32.49
C PHE A 8 19.17 -66.78 -32.19
N ASP A 9 20.27 -67.09 -31.49
CA ASP A 9 21.46 -66.26 -31.45
C ASP A 9 22.14 -66.30 -32.82
N ILE A 10 22.28 -65.13 -33.45
CA ILE A 10 23.21 -64.92 -34.55
C ILE A 10 24.13 -63.79 -34.14
N ALA A 11 25.33 -64.17 -33.72
CA ALA A 11 26.47 -63.29 -33.61
C ALA A 11 26.89 -62.85 -35.01
N LEU A 12 26.71 -61.56 -35.31
CA LEU A 12 27.37 -60.90 -36.44
C LEU A 12 28.34 -59.87 -35.89
N SER A 13 29.61 -60.17 -36.11
CA SER A 13 30.76 -59.31 -35.86
C SER A 13 30.64 -58.04 -36.69
N ASP A 14 30.39 -56.92 -36.04
CA ASP A 14 30.38 -55.60 -36.68
C ASP A 14 31.75 -54.94 -36.48
N SER A 15 32.56 -55.01 -37.54
CA SER A 15 33.83 -54.32 -37.69
C SER A 15 33.60 -53.06 -38.52
N SER A 16 33.39 -51.89 -37.90
CA SER A 16 33.48 -50.60 -38.61
C SER A 16 33.40 -49.38 -37.68
N PRO A 17 33.95 -48.23 -38.11
CA PRO A 17 35.08 -47.58 -37.48
C PRO A 17 34.69 -46.57 -36.39
N GLU A 18 35.66 -46.32 -35.50
CA GLU A 18 35.58 -45.31 -34.45
C GLU A 18 35.14 -43.94 -35.00
N PRO A 19 34.11 -43.31 -34.43
CA PRO A 19 33.83 -41.91 -34.71
C PRO A 19 34.95 -41.04 -34.12
N PRO A 20 35.36 -39.96 -34.83
CA PRO A 20 36.39 -39.06 -34.35
C PRO A 20 35.96 -38.43 -33.02
N ASP A 21 36.92 -38.42 -32.10
CA ASP A 21 36.99 -37.70 -30.83
C ASP A 21 36.04 -36.49 -30.80
N ALA A 22 34.88 -36.70 -30.16
CA ALA A 22 33.97 -35.63 -29.80
C ALA A 22 34.66 -34.80 -28.72
N GLY A 23 35.48 -33.85 -29.20
CA GLY A 23 36.10 -32.83 -28.39
C GLY A 23 35.09 -32.31 -27.37
N LYS A 24 35.49 -32.35 -26.10
CA LYS A 24 34.80 -31.75 -24.96
C LYS A 24 34.51 -30.28 -25.30
N GLY A 25 33.39 -30.06 -25.97
CA GLY A 25 32.77 -28.75 -26.12
C GLY A 25 32.47 -28.29 -24.71
N ALA A 26 33.24 -27.32 -24.24
CA ALA A 26 32.98 -26.62 -23.00
C ALA A 26 31.49 -26.27 -22.98
N GLY A 27 30.75 -26.97 -22.13
CA GLY A 27 29.38 -26.64 -21.81
C GLY A 27 29.41 -25.26 -21.17
N GLY A 28 29.38 -24.23 -22.02
CA GLY A 28 29.07 -22.87 -21.63
C GLY A 28 27.73 -22.97 -20.94
N ARG A 29 27.75 -22.94 -19.61
CA ARG A 29 26.57 -22.65 -18.81
C ARG A 29 26.10 -21.31 -19.36
N GLY A 30 25.10 -21.38 -20.25
CA GLY A 30 24.49 -20.20 -20.82
C GLY A 30 24.17 -19.31 -19.65
N ASP A 31 24.88 -18.19 -19.58
CA ASP A 31 24.70 -17.17 -18.59
C ASP A 31 23.20 -16.91 -18.56
N LYS A 32 22.57 -17.28 -17.44
CA LYS A 32 21.13 -17.09 -17.27
C LYS A 32 20.98 -15.59 -17.07
N GLY A 33 20.98 -14.87 -18.18
CA GLY A 33 20.91 -13.42 -18.24
C GLY A 33 19.84 -12.95 -17.27
N ASP A 34 20.18 -11.88 -16.55
CA ASP A 34 19.32 -11.31 -15.53
C ASP A 34 17.93 -11.03 -16.15
N PRO A 35 16.87 -11.72 -15.72
CA PRO A 35 15.53 -11.52 -16.28
C PRO A 35 15.05 -10.08 -16.09
N GLU A 36 15.64 -9.32 -15.16
CA GLU A 36 15.38 -7.90 -14.98
C GLU A 36 15.99 -7.06 -16.12
N ALA A 37 17.23 -7.35 -16.52
CA ALA A 37 17.89 -6.70 -17.65
C ALA A 37 17.16 -6.96 -18.97
N ASP A 38 16.65 -8.18 -19.16
CA ASP A 38 15.85 -8.54 -20.32
C ASP A 38 14.52 -7.78 -20.38
N VAL A 39 13.81 -7.64 -19.24
CA VAL A 39 12.57 -6.85 -19.18
C VAL A 39 12.86 -5.37 -19.39
N ALA A 40 13.92 -4.84 -18.79
CA ALA A 40 14.34 -3.45 -18.98
C ALA A 40 14.66 -3.16 -20.46
N ALA A 41 15.41 -4.03 -21.13
CA ALA A 41 15.72 -3.91 -22.55
C ALA A 41 14.45 -4.01 -23.44
N MET A 42 13.50 -4.87 -23.09
CA MET A 42 12.21 -4.96 -23.80
C MET A 42 11.38 -3.68 -23.63
N LEU A 43 11.34 -3.11 -22.43
CA LEU A 43 10.63 -1.86 -22.18
C LEU A 43 11.32 -0.71 -22.92
N ASP A 44 12.64 -0.61 -22.87
CA ASP A 44 13.41 0.44 -23.57
C ASP A 44 13.20 0.40 -25.08
N ARG A 45 13.14 -0.80 -25.68
CA ARG A 45 12.84 -0.96 -27.12
C ARG A 45 11.45 -0.47 -27.51
N ILE A 46 10.48 -0.53 -26.61
CA ILE A 46 9.08 -0.11 -26.87
C ILE A 46 8.87 1.35 -26.54
N PHE A 47 9.57 1.86 -25.54
CA PHE A 47 9.51 3.25 -25.13
C PHE A 47 10.50 4.16 -25.85
N ARG A 48 11.35 3.62 -26.74
CA ARG A 48 12.10 4.43 -27.70
C ARG A 48 11.12 5.30 -28.49
N PRO A 49 11.45 6.58 -28.72
CA PRO A 49 10.60 7.48 -29.49
C PRO A 49 10.64 7.03 -30.95
N HIS A 50 9.65 6.25 -31.34
CA HIS A 50 9.23 6.13 -32.71
C HIS A 50 7.81 6.67 -32.80
N ASP A 51 7.50 7.28 -33.94
CA ASP A 51 6.17 7.78 -34.33
C ASP A 51 5.16 6.63 -34.48
N SER A 52 4.90 5.88 -33.41
CA SER A 52 3.87 4.85 -33.38
C SER A 52 2.64 5.39 -32.66
N ASP A 53 1.48 5.27 -33.31
CA ASP A 53 0.18 5.62 -32.75
C ASP A 53 -0.10 4.87 -31.43
N ASP A 54 -0.86 5.51 -30.53
CA ASP A 54 -1.12 5.01 -29.17
C ASP A 54 -1.75 3.60 -29.14
N GLU A 55 -2.52 3.23 -30.16
CA GLU A 55 -3.11 1.88 -30.32
C GLU A 55 -2.06 0.78 -30.52
N ASP A 56 -0.93 1.09 -31.16
CA ASP A 56 0.18 0.14 -31.35
C ASP A 56 0.90 -0.13 -30.02
N LEU A 57 1.01 0.89 -29.15
CA LEU A 57 1.63 0.74 -27.84
C LEU A 57 0.85 -0.18 -26.90
N PHE A 58 -0.47 0.00 -26.80
CA PHE A 58 -1.32 -0.85 -25.97
C PHE A 58 -1.30 -2.30 -26.46
N THR A 59 -1.27 -2.51 -27.78
CA THR A 59 -1.15 -3.83 -28.40
C THR A 59 0.18 -4.49 -28.03
N ARG A 60 1.31 -3.75 -28.12
CA ARG A 60 2.65 -4.22 -27.74
C ARG A 60 2.76 -4.54 -26.23
N LEU A 61 2.21 -3.71 -25.37
CA LEU A 61 2.19 -3.95 -23.91
C LEU A 61 1.34 -5.18 -23.54
N LYS A 62 0.20 -5.37 -24.21
CA LYS A 62 -0.65 -6.56 -24.03
C LYS A 62 0.08 -7.82 -24.49
N ALA A 63 0.86 -7.74 -25.57
CA ALA A 63 1.71 -8.84 -26.04
C ALA A 63 2.80 -9.20 -25.04
N ILE A 64 3.49 -8.22 -24.44
CA ILE A 64 4.46 -8.47 -23.36
C ILE A 64 3.80 -9.12 -22.16
N LYS A 65 2.66 -8.58 -21.70
CA LYS A 65 1.95 -9.14 -20.55
C LYS A 65 1.56 -10.60 -20.80
N ARG A 66 1.15 -10.94 -22.03
CA ARG A 66 0.88 -12.33 -22.45
C ARG A 66 2.15 -13.19 -22.48
N ARG A 67 3.28 -12.65 -22.92
CA ARG A 67 4.57 -13.36 -22.98
C ARG A 67 5.15 -13.62 -21.58
N LEU A 68 5.16 -12.61 -20.72
CA LEU A 68 5.48 -12.73 -19.29
C LEU A 68 4.51 -13.66 -18.56
N GLY A 69 3.28 -13.78 -19.07
CA GLY A 69 2.25 -14.71 -18.61
C GLY A 69 2.65 -16.19 -18.75
N ARG A 70 3.29 -16.55 -19.86
CA ARG A 70 3.56 -17.94 -20.26
C ARG A 70 4.95 -18.44 -19.89
N ASP A 71 5.92 -17.55 -19.71
CA ASP A 71 7.30 -17.95 -19.46
C ASP A 71 7.58 -18.19 -17.97
N ARG A 72 7.83 -19.46 -17.63
CA ARG A 72 8.08 -19.97 -16.28
C ARG A 72 9.29 -19.30 -15.60
N ARG A 73 10.23 -18.75 -16.37
CA ARG A 73 11.39 -18.02 -15.84
C ARG A 73 10.98 -16.75 -15.09
N PHE A 74 9.84 -16.16 -15.43
CA PHE A 74 9.33 -14.95 -14.78
C PHE A 74 8.38 -15.23 -13.62
N GLU A 75 8.12 -16.50 -13.29
CA GLU A 75 7.21 -16.89 -12.21
C GLU A 75 7.75 -16.47 -10.83
N ILE A 76 9.07 -16.60 -10.62
CA ILE A 76 9.76 -16.13 -9.41
C ILE A 76 9.74 -14.59 -9.34
N ALA A 77 9.91 -13.91 -10.48
CA ALA A 77 9.90 -12.45 -10.55
C ALA A 77 8.48 -11.85 -10.41
N ARG A 78 7.44 -12.62 -10.75
CA ARG A 78 6.02 -12.27 -10.58
C ARG A 78 5.63 -12.27 -9.10
N ASN A 79 6.07 -13.27 -8.34
CA ASN A 79 5.74 -13.42 -6.91
C ASN A 79 6.49 -12.41 -6.03
N THR A 80 7.65 -11.93 -6.47
CA THR A 80 8.44 -10.95 -5.71
C THR A 80 8.01 -9.50 -5.92
N GLY A 81 7.04 -9.23 -6.80
CA GLY A 81 6.55 -7.88 -7.11
C GLY A 81 7.58 -6.98 -7.84
N LYS A 82 8.77 -7.51 -8.14
CA LYS A 82 9.90 -6.77 -8.72
C LYS A 82 9.67 -6.36 -10.17
N VAL A 83 8.95 -7.16 -10.96
CA VAL A 83 8.64 -6.85 -12.38
C VAL A 83 7.37 -6.02 -12.55
N ARG A 84 6.39 -6.18 -11.64
CA ARG A 84 5.10 -5.49 -11.76
C ARG A 84 5.20 -4.00 -11.44
N ARG A 85 5.99 -3.64 -10.42
CA ARG A 85 6.16 -2.24 -9.97
C ARG A 85 6.78 -1.32 -11.04
N PRO A 86 7.85 -1.70 -11.76
CA PRO A 86 8.42 -0.88 -12.83
C PRO A 86 7.46 -0.64 -13.99
N ILE A 87 6.72 -1.68 -14.42
CA ILE A 87 5.74 -1.58 -15.51
C ILE A 87 4.61 -0.63 -15.13
N ASP A 88 4.04 -0.79 -13.93
CA ASP A 88 2.97 0.10 -13.43
C ASP A 88 3.47 1.55 -13.26
N LYS A 89 4.73 1.73 -12.81
CA LYS A 89 5.36 3.05 -12.67
C LYS A 89 5.61 3.72 -14.03
N ALA A 90 6.07 2.97 -15.03
CA ALA A 90 6.26 3.47 -16.40
C ALA A 90 4.94 3.86 -17.05
N LEU A 91 3.91 3.03 -16.90
CA LEU A 91 2.55 3.32 -17.35
C LEU A 91 1.97 4.57 -16.70
N LYS A 92 2.08 4.72 -15.37
CA LYS A 92 1.63 5.93 -14.66
C LYS A 92 2.35 7.18 -15.15
N ARG A 93 3.67 7.12 -15.37
CA ARG A 93 4.46 8.26 -15.88
C ARG A 93 4.02 8.67 -17.28
N ARG A 94 3.75 7.71 -18.17
CA ARG A 94 3.32 8.00 -19.54
C ARG A 94 1.89 8.51 -19.61
N LEU A 95 0.95 7.87 -18.91
CA LEU A 95 -0.43 8.35 -18.80
C LEU A 95 -0.51 9.77 -18.21
N GLY A 96 0.36 10.08 -17.24
CA GLY A 96 0.49 11.45 -16.72
C GLY A 96 1.00 12.45 -17.76
N ARG A 97 1.99 12.06 -18.59
CA ARG A 97 2.51 12.92 -19.68
C ARG A 97 1.47 13.14 -20.78
N GLU A 98 0.75 12.10 -21.20
CA GLU A 98 -0.28 12.17 -22.24
C GLU A 98 -1.51 12.97 -21.78
N SER A 99 -1.97 12.73 -20.54
CA SER A 99 -3.04 13.54 -19.94
C SER A 99 -2.64 15.02 -19.89
N ASN A 100 -1.41 15.31 -19.47
CA ASN A 100 -0.91 16.69 -19.42
C ASN A 100 -0.72 17.30 -20.81
N ALA A 101 -0.30 16.53 -21.82
CA ALA A 101 -0.19 17.00 -23.20
C ALA A 101 -1.57 17.32 -23.80
N ARG A 102 -2.57 16.48 -23.53
CA ARG A 102 -3.96 16.70 -23.96
C ARG A 102 -4.57 17.93 -23.28
N LEU A 103 -4.40 18.07 -21.97
CA LEU A 103 -4.86 19.24 -21.23
C LEU A 103 -4.21 20.54 -21.71
N ARG A 104 -2.96 20.49 -22.20
CA ARG A 104 -2.31 21.64 -22.86
C ARG A 104 -2.90 21.95 -24.22
N LYS A 105 -3.19 20.93 -25.06
CA LYS A 105 -3.89 21.12 -26.35
C LYS A 105 -5.29 21.70 -26.15
N GLU A 106 -5.97 21.32 -25.08
CA GLU A 106 -7.30 21.83 -24.70
C GLU A 106 -7.24 23.19 -23.98
N GLY A 107 -6.05 23.78 -23.77
CA GLY A 107 -5.88 25.08 -23.12
C GLY A 107 -6.10 25.09 -21.61
N VAL A 108 -6.26 23.93 -20.98
CA VAL A 108 -6.50 23.76 -19.54
C VAL A 108 -5.22 23.92 -18.71
N LEU A 109 -4.08 23.50 -19.25
CA LEU A 109 -2.76 23.68 -18.63
C LEU A 109 -1.94 24.72 -19.40
N PRO A 110 -1.15 25.56 -18.69
CA PRO A 110 -0.32 26.54 -19.35
C PRO A 110 0.74 25.88 -20.26
N PRO A 111 1.12 26.56 -21.36
CA PRO A 111 2.27 26.19 -22.18
C PRO A 111 3.55 25.98 -21.36
N LEU A 112 4.40 25.03 -21.77
CA LEU A 112 5.59 24.60 -21.02
C LEU A 112 6.61 25.74 -20.84
N ASP A 113 6.71 26.64 -21.81
CA ASP A 113 7.51 27.86 -21.79
C ASP A 113 7.03 28.89 -20.76
N LYS A 114 5.81 28.75 -20.22
CA LYS A 114 5.28 29.60 -19.14
C LYS A 114 5.42 28.97 -17.75
N LEU A 115 5.90 27.74 -17.65
CA LEU A 115 6.06 27.05 -16.36
C LEU A 115 7.21 27.63 -15.53
N ASP A 116 8.27 28.12 -16.16
CA ASP A 116 9.44 28.66 -15.47
C ASP A 116 9.08 29.95 -14.71
N HIS A 117 8.30 30.84 -15.34
CA HIS A 117 7.78 32.04 -14.69
C HIS A 117 6.79 31.76 -13.55
N LEU A 118 5.99 30.69 -13.65
CA LEU A 118 5.11 30.26 -12.55
C LEU A 118 5.93 29.68 -11.39
N THR A 119 6.99 28.94 -11.68
CA THR A 119 7.84 28.33 -10.65
C THR A 119 8.53 29.40 -9.80
N GLU A 120 9.04 30.47 -10.43
CA GLU A 120 9.60 31.63 -9.74
C GLU A 120 8.52 32.42 -8.96
N GLN A 121 7.33 32.60 -9.53
CA GLN A 121 6.22 33.30 -8.88
C GLN A 121 5.73 32.57 -7.62
N TYR A 122 5.72 31.24 -7.61
CA TYR A 122 5.32 30.44 -6.45
C TYR A 122 6.45 30.21 -5.44
N ALA A 123 7.72 30.30 -5.85
CA ALA A 123 8.87 30.28 -4.93
C ALA A 123 8.95 31.53 -4.03
N SER A 124 8.33 32.65 -4.44
CA SER A 124 8.35 33.92 -3.70
C SER A 124 7.28 34.07 -2.60
N LYS A 125 6.38 33.08 -2.41
CA LYS A 125 5.31 33.17 -1.41
C LYS A 125 5.73 32.54 -0.07
N PRO A 126 5.51 33.20 1.08
CA PRO A 126 5.84 32.65 2.39
C PRO A 126 5.01 31.37 2.66
N SER A 127 5.70 30.38 3.22
CA SER A 127 5.23 29.01 3.44
C SER A 127 3.94 28.92 4.25
N PHE A 128 2.92 28.26 3.71
CA PHE A 128 1.79 27.75 4.49
C PHE A 128 2.14 26.37 5.09
N PRO A 129 1.56 26.01 6.25
CA PRO A 129 1.89 24.78 6.96
C PRO A 129 1.51 23.53 6.15
N THR A 130 2.50 22.65 6.04
CA THR A 130 2.47 21.34 5.40
C THR A 130 1.37 20.45 5.97
N THR A 131 0.25 20.31 5.25
CA THR A 131 -0.62 19.12 5.37
C THR A 131 -1.05 18.66 3.98
N GLY A 132 -0.56 17.48 3.59
CA GLY A 132 -1.11 16.68 2.49
C GLY A 132 -0.46 16.90 1.13
N ILE A 133 0.51 16.04 0.77
CA ILE A 133 0.93 15.86 -0.63
C ILE A 133 -0.25 15.22 -1.37
N ILE A 134 -0.92 15.99 -2.24
CA ILE A 134 -1.96 15.49 -3.15
C ILE A 134 -1.30 15.24 -4.52
N ASP A 135 -1.48 14.02 -5.03
CA ASP A 135 -1.11 13.59 -6.38
C ASP A 135 -1.91 14.41 -7.42
N LEU A 136 -1.27 15.37 -8.09
CA LEU A 136 -1.90 16.38 -8.97
C LEU A 136 -2.28 15.89 -10.39
N ASN A 137 -2.24 14.59 -10.69
CA ASN A 137 -2.41 14.08 -12.06
C ASN A 137 -3.72 13.31 -12.31
N LYS A 138 -4.82 13.65 -11.63
CA LYS A 138 -6.13 13.10 -12.00
C LYS A 138 -7.24 14.09 -11.72
N THR A 139 -7.55 14.88 -12.74
CA THR A 139 -8.72 15.77 -12.87
C THR A 139 -8.90 16.77 -11.73
N ASN A 140 -8.91 18.05 -12.08
CA ASN A 140 -9.24 19.17 -11.21
C ASN A 140 -10.76 19.18 -10.85
N ILE A 141 -11.27 18.03 -10.40
CA ILE A 141 -12.64 17.83 -9.95
C ILE A 141 -12.65 18.29 -8.51
N ARG A 142 -13.18 19.49 -8.25
CA ARG A 142 -14.03 19.83 -7.08
C ARG A 142 -13.92 18.90 -5.86
N VAL A 143 -12.70 18.62 -5.38
CA VAL A 143 -12.45 17.57 -4.37
C VAL A 143 -13.12 17.96 -3.06
N SER A 144 -13.24 19.28 -2.82
CA SER A 144 -13.88 19.84 -1.64
C SER A 144 -15.39 19.58 -1.57
N GLU A 145 -16.12 19.54 -2.69
CA GLU A 145 -17.59 19.38 -2.67
C GLU A 145 -18.00 17.99 -2.15
N TYR A 146 -17.17 16.99 -2.39
CA TYR A 146 -17.41 15.59 -1.99
C TYR A 146 -16.76 15.20 -0.66
N GLN A 147 -16.24 16.18 0.09
CA GLN A 147 -15.69 15.97 1.42
C GLN A 147 -16.68 16.49 2.48
N SER A 148 -16.89 15.66 3.50
CA SER A 148 -17.55 16.07 4.74
C SER A 148 -16.49 16.54 5.73
N ALA A 149 -16.85 17.51 6.57
CA ALA A 149 -16.00 17.90 7.70
C ALA A 149 -16.05 16.86 8.84
N VAL A 150 -17.07 15.99 8.85
CA VAL A 150 -17.31 15.02 9.91
C VAL A 150 -16.56 13.71 9.62
N PRO A 151 -15.64 13.26 10.49
CA PRO A 151 -14.94 12.00 10.32
C PRO A 151 -15.92 10.82 10.28
N GLY A 152 -15.74 9.91 9.31
CA GLY A 152 -16.60 8.75 9.11
C GLY A 152 -17.78 9.00 8.16
N VAL A 153 -17.91 10.20 7.60
CA VAL A 153 -18.85 10.52 6.52
C VAL A 153 -18.08 10.63 5.20
N ALA A 154 -18.50 9.86 4.19
CA ALA A 154 -17.83 9.81 2.89
C ALA A 154 -18.81 9.79 1.72
N TRP A 155 -18.42 10.42 0.62
CA TRP A 155 -19.18 10.38 -0.63
C TRP A 155 -18.79 9.17 -1.49
N HIS A 156 -19.79 8.42 -1.96
CA HIS A 156 -19.59 7.28 -2.85
C HIS A 156 -19.97 7.64 -4.30
N GLN A 157 -19.00 8.10 -5.08
CA GLN A 157 -19.21 8.70 -6.42
C GLN A 157 -20.02 7.81 -7.38
N TYR A 158 -19.72 6.52 -7.45
CA TYR A 158 -20.39 5.59 -8.37
C TYR A 158 -21.87 5.38 -8.05
N GLN A 159 -22.24 5.45 -6.78
CA GLN A 159 -23.59 5.19 -6.30
C GLN A 159 -24.35 6.48 -5.97
N ARG A 160 -23.69 7.64 -6.17
CA ARG A 160 -24.21 8.98 -5.90
C ARG A 160 -24.92 9.08 -4.54
N ARG A 161 -24.23 8.64 -3.49
CA ARG A 161 -24.76 8.59 -2.13
C ARG A 161 -23.70 8.95 -1.09
N TRP A 162 -24.14 9.60 -0.02
CA TRP A 162 -23.35 9.79 1.18
C TRP A 162 -23.46 8.54 2.07
N CYS A 163 -22.37 8.19 2.73
CA CYS A 163 -22.28 7.07 3.67
C CYS A 163 -21.78 7.59 5.00
N ALA A 164 -22.53 7.32 6.07
CA ALA A 164 -22.07 7.47 7.43
C ALA A 164 -21.74 6.07 7.98
N ARG A 165 -20.54 5.90 8.54
CA ARG A 165 -20.13 4.66 9.23
C ARG A 165 -20.26 4.82 10.75
N HIS A 166 -20.63 3.74 11.44
CA HIS A 166 -20.66 3.69 12.89
C HIS A 166 -19.22 3.67 13.46
N PRO A 167 -18.93 4.29 14.61
CA PRO A 167 -17.55 4.46 15.09
C PRO A 167 -16.89 3.16 15.57
N HIS A 168 -17.69 2.23 16.10
CA HIS A 168 -17.21 0.97 16.67
C HIS A 168 -17.57 -0.27 15.85
N ASP A 169 -18.40 -0.11 14.81
CA ASP A 169 -18.93 -1.25 14.07
C ASP A 169 -18.94 -0.92 12.57
N ASP A 170 -17.91 -1.36 11.86
CA ASP A 170 -17.79 -1.12 10.41
C ASP A 170 -18.92 -1.78 9.60
N SER A 171 -19.65 -2.75 10.17
CA SER A 171 -20.81 -3.37 9.53
C SER A 171 -22.03 -2.45 9.54
N GLN A 172 -22.11 -1.55 10.52
CA GLN A 172 -23.18 -0.57 10.64
C GLN A 172 -22.83 0.69 9.87
N GLN A 173 -23.51 0.84 8.74
CA GLN A 173 -23.40 2.01 7.88
C GLN A 173 -24.78 2.38 7.35
N ARG A 174 -25.04 3.68 7.29
CA ARG A 174 -26.27 4.23 6.72
C ARG A 174 -25.93 5.01 5.46
N TYR A 175 -26.78 4.86 4.44
CA TYR A 175 -26.60 5.45 3.13
C TYR A 175 -27.71 6.45 2.85
N PHE A 176 -27.34 7.62 2.36
CA PHE A 176 -28.26 8.68 1.99
C PHE A 176 -28.07 9.00 0.51
N THR A 177 -29.05 8.64 -0.31
CA THR A 177 -28.93 8.77 -1.77
C THR A 177 -29.25 10.19 -2.23
N GLN A 178 -28.47 10.69 -3.20
CA GLN A 178 -28.72 12.00 -3.80
C GLN A 178 -30.08 12.05 -4.51
N GLN A 179 -30.55 10.92 -5.06
CA GLN A 179 -31.83 10.86 -5.76
C GLN A 179 -33.03 11.10 -4.82
N GLN A 180 -32.97 10.62 -3.59
CA GLN A 180 -34.08 10.74 -2.64
C GLN A 180 -34.09 12.09 -1.91
N HIS A 181 -32.92 12.62 -1.57
CA HIS A 181 -32.82 13.80 -0.70
C HIS A 181 -32.25 15.04 -1.38
N GLY A 182 -31.56 14.90 -2.52
CA GLY A 182 -30.66 15.93 -3.05
C GLY A 182 -29.25 15.82 -2.45
N PHE A 183 -28.27 16.49 -3.06
CA PHE A 183 -26.85 16.32 -2.70
C PHE A 183 -26.54 16.87 -1.29
N ASP A 184 -26.89 18.14 -1.03
CA ASP A 184 -26.58 18.81 0.23
C ASP A 184 -27.40 18.26 1.39
N LYS A 185 -28.68 17.94 1.16
CA LYS A 185 -29.55 17.33 2.18
C LYS A 185 -29.08 15.92 2.54
N ALA A 186 -28.68 15.11 1.56
CA ALA A 186 -28.10 13.79 1.83
C ALA A 186 -26.79 13.89 2.63
N LYS A 187 -25.97 14.92 2.37
CA LYS A 187 -24.76 15.21 3.15
C LYS A 187 -25.11 15.54 4.60
N ALA A 188 -26.02 16.49 4.81
CA ALA A 188 -26.45 16.91 6.13
C ALA A 188 -27.03 15.75 6.96
N LEU A 189 -27.85 14.89 6.35
CA LEU A 189 -28.39 13.69 7.01
C LEU A 189 -27.30 12.69 7.40
N ALA A 190 -26.29 12.50 6.56
CA ALA A 190 -25.16 11.63 6.88
C ALA A 190 -24.31 12.18 8.03
N GLU A 191 -24.11 13.50 8.08
CA GLU A 191 -23.42 14.20 9.16
C GLU A 191 -24.21 14.13 10.48
N GLU A 192 -25.51 14.41 10.44
CA GLU A 192 -26.42 14.30 11.59
C GLU A 192 -26.44 12.87 12.17
N GLN A 193 -26.59 11.86 11.30
CA GLN A 193 -26.55 10.46 11.70
C GLN A 193 -25.23 10.10 12.39
N ARG A 194 -24.12 10.63 11.88
CA ARG A 194 -22.80 10.39 12.46
C ARG A 194 -22.68 11.03 13.84
N HIS A 195 -23.22 12.23 14.04
CA HIS A 195 -23.27 12.89 15.35
C HIS A 195 -24.18 12.16 16.34
N GLU A 196 -25.29 11.58 15.87
CA GLU A 196 -26.16 10.74 16.69
C GLU A 196 -25.40 9.52 17.24
N TRP A 197 -24.72 8.76 16.37
CA TRP A 197 -23.89 7.64 16.82
C TRP A 197 -22.75 8.07 17.75
N MET A 198 -22.14 9.22 17.50
CA MET A 198 -21.13 9.78 18.41
C MET A 198 -21.73 10.07 19.79
N ARG A 199 -22.94 10.62 19.87
CA ARG A 199 -23.64 10.86 21.14
C ARG A 199 -23.98 9.55 21.85
N GLU A 200 -24.49 8.56 21.13
CA GLU A 200 -24.86 7.25 21.69
C GLU A 200 -23.64 6.49 22.23
N CYS A 201 -22.50 6.56 21.53
CA CYS A 201 -21.26 5.91 21.97
C CYS A 201 -20.46 6.71 23.02
N GLY A 202 -20.96 7.87 23.48
CA GLY A 202 -20.20 8.75 24.39
C GLY A 202 -18.95 9.39 23.76
N LEU A 203 -18.85 9.37 22.42
CA LEU A 203 -17.78 9.95 21.62
C LEU A 203 -18.13 11.40 21.24
N GLN A 204 -18.45 12.25 22.20
CA GLN A 204 -18.84 13.62 21.89
C GLN A 204 -17.62 14.43 21.44
N THR A 205 -17.61 14.82 20.17
CA THR A 205 -16.54 15.60 19.52
C THR A 205 -16.57 17.05 19.98
N ASP A 206 -16.31 17.28 21.27
CA ASP A 206 -16.01 18.61 21.75
C ASP A 206 -14.70 19.03 21.07
N GLY A 207 -14.85 19.97 20.14
CA GLY A 207 -13.89 20.26 19.08
C GLY A 207 -12.43 20.26 19.51
N GLY A 208 -11.70 19.24 19.05
CA GLY A 208 -10.26 19.35 18.84
C GLY A 208 -9.34 18.72 19.88
N ASP A 209 -9.51 17.45 20.21
CA ASP A 209 -8.35 16.55 20.27
C ASP A 209 -8.82 15.11 20.05
N ARG A 210 -8.09 14.32 19.26
CA ARG A 210 -8.42 12.90 18.99
C ARG A 210 -8.08 12.04 20.21
N ARG A 211 -8.64 12.35 21.37
CA ARG A 211 -8.53 11.54 22.60
C ARG A 211 -9.90 11.05 22.99
N HIS A 212 -10.49 10.25 22.13
CA HIS A 212 -11.70 9.53 22.49
C HIS A 212 -11.34 8.24 23.23
N THR A 213 -11.91 8.10 24.43
CA THR A 213 -12.46 6.87 25.01
C THR A 213 -11.51 5.70 25.27
N ASN A 214 -10.43 5.96 26.01
CA ASN A 214 -9.85 4.97 26.91
C ASN A 214 -9.72 5.59 28.31
N GLU A 215 -10.65 6.44 28.77
CA GLU A 215 -10.48 7.15 30.05
C GLU A 215 -10.35 6.21 31.26
N GLU A 216 -10.99 5.04 31.24
CA GLU A 216 -10.78 4.02 32.28
C GLU A 216 -9.36 3.42 32.25
N HIS A 217 -8.66 3.51 31.12
CA HIS A 217 -7.37 2.85 30.88
C HIS A 217 -6.32 3.78 30.26
N GLN A 218 -6.40 5.08 30.53
CA GLN A 218 -5.36 6.04 30.18
C GLN A 218 -4.69 6.50 31.46
N SER A 219 -3.42 6.15 31.64
CA SER A 219 -2.64 6.56 32.81
C SER A 219 -2.40 8.07 32.90
N GLY A 220 -2.85 8.85 31.90
CA GLY A 220 -2.53 10.26 31.74
C GLY A 220 -1.08 10.51 31.30
N VAL A 221 -0.27 9.45 31.17
CA VAL A 221 1.15 9.55 30.83
C VAL A 221 1.37 9.32 29.34
N ARG A 222 2.04 10.28 28.69
CA ARG A 222 2.37 10.20 27.25
C ARG A 222 3.23 8.97 26.97
N GLY A 223 2.78 8.13 26.04
CA GLY A 223 3.49 6.93 25.61
C GLY A 223 3.08 5.65 26.35
N VAL A 224 2.15 5.74 27.30
CA VAL A 224 1.62 4.58 28.02
C VAL A 224 0.21 4.27 27.50
N TYR A 225 -0.05 3.01 27.19
CA TYR A 225 -1.37 2.53 26.80
C TYR A 225 -1.65 1.16 27.39
N TYR A 226 -2.91 0.94 27.74
CA TYR A 226 -3.36 -0.38 28.14
C TYR A 226 -3.51 -1.30 26.92
N ARG A 227 -2.97 -2.50 27.03
CA ARG A 227 -3.13 -3.58 26.07
C ARG A 227 -4.08 -4.61 26.69
N PRO A 228 -5.33 -4.71 26.20
CA PRO A 228 -6.27 -5.72 26.69
C PRO A 228 -5.81 -7.13 26.30
N ALA A 229 -6.30 -8.13 27.03
CA ALA A 229 -6.04 -9.53 26.70
C ALA A 229 -6.58 -9.88 25.31
N ASN A 230 -5.83 -10.69 24.57
CA ASN A 230 -6.34 -11.26 23.31
C ASN A 230 -7.29 -12.42 23.65
N PRO A 231 -8.48 -12.55 23.04
CA PRO A 231 -9.38 -13.70 23.21
C PRO A 231 -8.74 -15.08 23.03
N GLU A 232 -7.63 -15.17 22.30
CA GLU A 232 -6.87 -16.42 22.13
C GLU A 232 -5.98 -16.79 23.33
N GLY A 233 -5.94 -15.97 24.40
CA GLY A 233 -5.24 -16.26 25.65
C GLY A 233 -3.71 -16.13 25.61
N TYR A 234 -3.11 -15.81 24.47
CA TYR A 234 -1.64 -15.71 24.33
C TYR A 234 -1.04 -14.43 24.92
N VAL A 235 -1.83 -13.39 25.15
CA VAL A 235 -1.35 -12.09 25.61
C VAL A 235 -2.18 -11.69 26.82
N ARG A 236 -1.51 -11.59 27.97
CA ARG A 236 -2.10 -11.11 29.22
C ARG A 236 -2.39 -9.62 29.15
N GLU A 237 -3.34 -9.18 29.98
CA GLU A 237 -3.62 -7.76 30.21
C GLU A 237 -2.38 -7.05 30.74
N ALA A 238 -1.94 -6.00 30.05
CA ALA A 238 -0.73 -5.30 30.42
C ALA A 238 -0.78 -3.82 30.08
N TRP A 239 -0.19 -3.00 30.95
CA TRP A 239 0.17 -1.63 30.64
C TRP A 239 1.47 -1.61 29.85
N VAL A 240 1.48 -0.98 28.67
CA VAL A 240 2.67 -0.88 27.83
C VAL A 240 3.14 0.56 27.80
N ALA A 241 4.33 0.80 28.37
CA ALA A 241 5.03 2.05 28.26
C ALA A 241 5.96 2.02 27.04
N GLN A 242 5.86 3.04 26.19
CA GLN A 242 6.77 3.30 25.07
C GLN A 242 7.47 4.64 25.26
N TRP A 243 8.78 4.64 25.08
CA TRP A 243 9.60 5.86 25.13
C TRP A 243 10.67 5.84 24.03
N GLN A 244 11.32 6.98 23.81
CA GLN A 244 12.42 7.10 22.86
C GLN A 244 13.65 7.66 23.57
N GLU A 245 14.77 6.97 23.46
CA GLU A 245 16.04 7.33 24.09
C GLU A 245 17.16 7.21 23.03
N ASN A 246 17.89 8.30 22.79
CA ASN A 246 18.95 8.36 21.76
C ASN A 246 18.50 7.86 20.37
N GLY A 247 17.28 8.23 19.97
CA GLY A 247 16.70 7.83 18.68
C GLY A 247 16.16 6.39 18.63
N ARG A 248 16.43 5.55 19.64
CA ARG A 248 15.91 4.19 19.74
C ARG A 248 14.60 4.16 20.53
N ARG A 249 13.64 3.34 20.10
CA ARG A 249 12.37 3.15 20.81
C ARG A 249 12.53 2.04 21.85
N GLY A 250 12.23 2.35 23.10
CA GLY A 250 12.10 1.40 24.20
C GLY A 250 10.64 1.06 24.44
N THR A 251 10.36 -0.19 24.82
CA THR A 251 9.03 -0.63 25.23
C THR A 251 9.15 -1.52 26.45
N GLN A 252 8.30 -1.31 27.45
CA GLN A 252 8.18 -2.18 28.63
C GLN A 252 6.71 -2.44 28.91
N ALA A 253 6.40 -3.70 29.18
CA ALA A 253 5.06 -4.13 29.55
C ALA A 253 5.03 -4.46 31.05
N PHE A 254 3.94 -4.08 31.70
CA PHE A 254 3.62 -4.38 33.09
C PHE A 254 2.33 -5.18 33.09
N CYS A 255 2.44 -6.50 33.29
CA CYS A 255 1.28 -7.39 33.30
C CYS A 255 0.46 -7.17 34.58
N VAL A 256 -0.85 -6.99 34.44
CA VAL A 256 -1.75 -6.75 35.58
C VAL A 256 -1.84 -7.97 36.50
N GLU A 257 -1.75 -9.18 35.94
CA GLU A 257 -1.85 -10.44 36.68
C GLU A 257 -0.64 -10.76 37.57
N ASP A 258 0.55 -10.26 37.21
CA ASP A 258 1.80 -10.57 37.92
C ASP A 258 2.04 -9.62 39.11
N ASP A 259 1.21 -8.59 39.27
CA ASP A 259 1.23 -7.66 40.38
C ASP A 259 0.20 -8.07 41.44
N GLU A 260 0.65 -8.39 42.66
CA GLU A 260 -0.23 -8.74 43.79
C GLU A 260 -1.23 -7.60 44.13
N GLU A 261 -0.89 -6.36 43.75
CA GLU A 261 -1.73 -5.17 43.90
C GLU A 261 -2.67 -4.92 42.69
N GLY A 262 -2.66 -5.81 41.68
CA GLY A 262 -3.45 -5.70 40.47
C GLY A 262 -3.19 -4.43 39.67
N TYR A 263 -4.26 -3.82 39.18
CA TYR A 263 -4.22 -2.66 38.29
C TYR A 263 -3.51 -1.43 38.90
N ASP A 264 -3.74 -1.17 40.18
CA ASP A 264 -3.12 -0.06 40.90
C ASP A 264 -1.62 -0.29 41.15
N GLY A 265 -1.21 -1.55 41.32
CA GLY A 265 0.19 -1.94 41.48
C GLY A 265 1.02 -1.65 40.23
N ALA A 266 0.50 -2.07 39.08
CA ALA A 266 1.14 -1.82 37.78
C ALA A 266 1.27 -0.32 37.51
N LEU A 267 0.23 0.46 37.84
CA LEU A 267 0.20 1.92 37.70
C LEU A 267 1.19 2.64 38.65
N LYS A 268 1.43 2.11 39.86
CA LYS A 268 2.44 2.67 40.77
C LYS A 268 3.87 2.42 40.27
N LYS A 269 4.13 1.21 39.74
CA LYS A 269 5.45 0.85 39.17
C LYS A 269 5.79 1.71 37.93
N GLU A 270 4.78 2.10 37.15
CA GLU A 270 4.91 3.06 36.04
C GLU A 270 5.57 4.37 36.50
N LYS A 271 5.12 4.95 37.62
CA LYS A 271 5.65 6.22 38.13
C LYS A 271 7.14 6.12 38.49
N HIS A 272 7.59 5.00 39.04
CA HIS A 272 9.00 4.82 39.41
C HIS A 272 9.94 4.67 38.21
N VAL A 273 9.49 4.12 37.08
CA VAL A 273 10.33 3.95 35.89
C VAL A 273 10.68 5.29 35.22
N GLN A 274 9.84 6.33 35.36
CA GLN A 274 10.14 7.67 34.87
C GLN A 274 11.12 8.46 35.76
N PHE A 275 11.05 8.32 37.09
CA PHE A 275 11.91 9.08 38.01
C PHE A 275 13.22 8.37 38.38
N GLY A 276 13.31 7.05 38.23
CA GLY A 276 14.48 6.27 38.62
C GLY A 276 15.64 6.29 37.62
N LYS A 277 15.44 6.74 36.38
CA LYS A 277 16.51 6.78 35.35
C LYS A 277 17.23 8.12 35.24
N THR A 278 16.75 9.17 35.91
CA THR A 278 17.44 10.46 36.01
C THR A 278 18.37 10.57 37.21
N ALA A 279 18.54 9.51 38.02
CA ALA A 279 19.32 9.52 39.26
C ALA A 279 20.57 8.61 39.24
N VAL A 280 21.05 8.21 38.07
CA VAL A 280 22.39 7.59 37.92
C VAL A 280 23.24 8.54 37.09
N GLU A 281 24.32 9.04 37.69
CA GLU A 281 25.29 10.02 37.20
C GLU A 281 24.92 11.51 37.34
N GLN A 282 25.11 12.04 38.57
CA GLN A 282 26.08 13.13 38.82
C GLN A 282 26.81 12.87 40.13
#